data_AF-A0A7H1J3L6-F1
#
_entry.id   AF-A0A7H1J3L6-F1
#
_cell.length_a   1.000
_cell.length_b   1.000
_cell.length_c   1.000
_cell.angle_alpha   90.00
_cell.angle_beta   90.00
_cell.angle_gamma   90.00
#
_symmetry.space_group_name_H-M   'P 1'
#
loop_
_entity.id
_entity.type
_entity.pdbx_description
1 polymer ?
#
loop_
_entity_poly.entity_id
_entity_poly.type
_entity_poly.pdbx_seq_one_letter_code
_entity_poly.pdbx_strand_id
1 'polypeptide(L)'
;MSKIRQVEENLWVGPEHFGVTPQFKKTDYAIKHYPNGLSLIHDPLQPDNIKPPLVFTSKETEELGEVFEGSSAGGHEGYVDMRVNSVTNRDGFFYMGLVCLLIWWAFDSFALSHMQNELFRQVLTNGGYGLFFVLSFGTLFRPLATPVRFHKQNQEVYVWHKKVLYRIPWDECEISICVAKQNEGYRGSQDGYQLNLWLNPKHAVNQDLTGQKHVPLNMMHNMNYHIPLYAYWEYVRRYMTGEEPLYVEMSKEPRVPGFNTEMAREVGYLRAIFLLIIAWPITLLFKPNKIALLTPFKEKWPKEVHEWTGERCDWH
;
A
#
# COMPACT_ATOMS: atom_id res chain seq x y z
N MET A 1 -1.68 23.49 6.78
CA MET A 1 -2.09 24.28 5.60
C MET A 1 -1.80 23.47 4.35
N SER A 2 -2.71 23.51 3.37
CA SER A 2 -2.54 22.84 2.07
C SER A 2 -1.34 23.43 1.32
N LYS A 3 -0.44 22.58 0.83
CA LYS A 3 0.70 22.93 -0.02
C LYS A 3 0.31 22.97 -1.50
N ILE A 4 -0.81 22.36 -1.86
CA ILE A 4 -1.35 22.35 -3.22
C ILE A 4 -2.11 23.66 -3.47
N ARG A 5 -1.74 24.39 -4.52
CA ARG A 5 -2.32 25.69 -4.86
C ARG A 5 -3.15 25.57 -6.14
N GLN A 6 -4.37 26.09 -6.11
CA GLN A 6 -5.14 26.27 -7.33
C GLN A 6 -4.54 27.44 -8.11
N VAL A 7 -4.17 27.19 -9.37
CA VAL A 7 -3.60 28.21 -10.26
C VAL A 7 -4.59 28.61 -11.35
N GLU A 8 -5.50 27.70 -11.73
CA GLU A 8 -6.59 27.96 -12.68
C GLU A 8 -7.86 27.20 -12.24
N GLU A 9 -8.99 27.44 -12.92
CA GLU A 9 -10.29 26.84 -12.58
C GLU A 9 -10.23 25.31 -12.42
N ASN A 10 -9.49 24.64 -13.31
CA ASN A 10 -9.34 23.19 -13.33
C ASN A 10 -7.89 22.71 -13.15
N LEU A 11 -6.99 23.56 -12.62
CA LEU A 11 -5.57 23.24 -12.45
C LEU A 11 -5.07 23.57 -11.04
N TRP A 12 -4.46 22.57 -10.41
CA TRP A 12 -3.80 22.66 -9.13
C TRP A 12 -2.34 22.24 -9.28
N VAL A 13 -1.45 22.97 -8.63
CA VAL A 13 -0.02 22.71 -8.65
C VAL A 13 0.45 22.36 -7.25
N GLY A 14 1.11 21.21 -7.12
CA GLY A 14 1.75 20.80 -5.87
C GLY A 14 3.16 21.36 -5.73
N PRO A 15 3.79 21.19 -4.56
CA PRO A 15 5.17 21.61 -4.35
C PRO A 15 6.13 20.82 -5.24
N GLU A 16 7.15 21.52 -5.75
CA GLU A 16 8.26 20.88 -6.46
C GLU A 16 9.08 20.03 -5.49
N HIS A 17 9.33 18.78 -5.87
CA HIS A 17 10.27 17.90 -5.19
C HIS A 17 11.09 17.18 -6.26
N PHE A 18 12.42 17.05 -6.07
CA PHE A 18 13.30 16.32 -7.01
C PHE A 18 13.10 16.73 -8.49
N GLY A 19 12.87 18.01 -8.78
CA GLY A 19 12.65 18.52 -10.14
C GLY A 19 11.29 18.20 -10.74
N VAL A 20 10.37 17.58 -10.00
CA VAL A 20 9.01 17.28 -10.43
C VAL A 20 8.03 18.20 -9.71
N THR A 21 7.29 18.96 -10.53
CA THR A 21 6.18 19.81 -10.09
C THR A 21 4.87 19.19 -10.57
N PRO A 22 4.09 18.54 -9.68
CA PRO A 22 2.91 17.81 -10.09
C PRO A 22 1.78 18.77 -10.47
N GLN A 23 1.08 18.44 -11.55
CA GLN A 23 -0.07 19.18 -12.03
C GLN A 23 -1.32 18.31 -11.90
N PHE A 24 -2.21 18.67 -10.99
CA PHE A 24 -3.46 17.97 -10.81
C PHE A 24 -4.60 18.73 -11.47
N LYS A 25 -5.48 18.01 -12.14
CA LYS A 25 -6.57 18.58 -12.92
C LYS A 25 -7.90 17.94 -12.54
N LYS A 26 -8.98 18.66 -12.86
CA LYS A 26 -10.32 18.07 -12.99
C LYS A 26 -10.56 17.77 -14.46
N THR A 27 -11.03 16.57 -14.77
CA THR A 27 -11.26 16.14 -16.16
C THR A 27 -12.69 15.68 -16.36
N ASP A 28 -13.28 15.99 -17.51
CA ASP A 28 -14.63 15.51 -17.89
C ASP A 28 -14.69 13.98 -17.90
N TYR A 29 -13.58 13.35 -18.31
CA TYR A 29 -13.41 11.91 -18.25
C TYR A 29 -13.62 11.37 -16.83
N ALA A 30 -12.95 11.94 -15.83
CA ALA A 30 -13.10 11.53 -14.44
C ALA A 30 -14.52 11.78 -13.91
N ILE A 31 -15.15 12.90 -14.28
CA ILE A 31 -16.54 13.21 -13.90
C ILE A 31 -17.49 12.11 -14.37
N LYS A 32 -17.32 11.65 -15.62
CA LYS A 32 -18.15 10.63 -16.25
C LYS A 32 -17.85 9.22 -15.72
N HIS A 33 -16.58 8.85 -15.62
CA HIS A 33 -16.17 7.46 -15.42
C HIS A 33 -15.78 7.12 -13.98
N TYR A 34 -15.28 8.08 -13.18
CA TYR A 34 -14.78 7.82 -11.84
C TYR A 34 -15.80 8.17 -10.75
N PRO A 35 -15.80 7.45 -9.61
CA PRO A 35 -16.57 7.83 -8.44
C PRO A 35 -16.06 9.17 -7.92
N ASN A 36 -16.98 10.04 -7.52
CA ASN A 36 -16.68 11.40 -7.05
C ASN A 36 -15.88 12.25 -8.05
N GLY A 37 -15.96 11.99 -9.36
CA GLY A 37 -15.19 12.71 -10.37
C GLY A 37 -15.32 14.24 -10.36
N LEU A 38 -16.45 14.78 -9.87
CA LEU A 38 -16.65 16.25 -9.71
C LEU A 38 -15.70 16.88 -8.68
N SER A 39 -15.34 16.13 -7.63
CA SER A 39 -14.42 16.57 -6.58
C SER A 39 -13.02 15.98 -6.72
N LEU A 40 -12.83 15.05 -7.65
CA LEU A 40 -11.55 14.40 -7.89
C LEU A 40 -10.56 15.37 -8.55
N ILE A 41 -9.43 15.58 -7.89
CA ILE A 41 -8.29 16.33 -8.41
C ILE A 41 -7.17 15.30 -8.60
N HIS A 42 -6.74 15.08 -9.84
CA HIS A 42 -5.82 14.01 -10.18
C HIS A 42 -4.87 14.36 -11.33
N ASP A 43 -3.73 13.69 -11.38
CA ASP A 43 -2.76 13.73 -12.46
C ASP A 43 -2.83 12.38 -13.20
N PRO A 44 -3.47 12.31 -14.39
CA PRO A 44 -3.63 11.07 -15.15
C PRO A 44 -2.28 10.64 -15.75
N LEU A 45 -1.80 9.46 -15.38
CA LEU A 45 -0.49 8.94 -15.82
C LEU A 45 -0.62 8.01 -17.04
N GLN A 46 -1.65 7.17 -17.03
CA GLN A 46 -2.02 6.22 -18.09
C GLN A 46 -3.49 6.47 -18.44
N PRO A 47 -3.90 6.52 -19.73
CA PRO A 47 -3.23 5.98 -20.93
C PRO A 47 -2.18 6.87 -21.60
N ASP A 48 -2.02 8.13 -21.18
CA ASP A 48 -1.10 9.08 -21.83
C ASP A 48 0.39 8.72 -21.67
N ASN A 49 0.69 7.67 -20.89
CA ASN A 49 2.04 7.15 -20.64
C ASN A 49 3.02 8.25 -20.21
N ILE A 50 2.58 9.12 -19.29
CA ILE A 50 3.34 10.28 -18.83
C ILE A 50 4.69 9.81 -18.29
N LYS A 51 5.76 10.46 -18.74
CA LYS A 51 7.14 10.26 -18.27
C LYS A 51 7.54 11.42 -17.37
N PRO A 52 7.40 11.32 -16.03
CA PRO A 52 7.86 12.35 -15.13
C PRO A 52 9.38 12.53 -15.29
N PRO A 53 9.90 13.77 -15.24
CA PRO A 53 11.32 14.04 -15.39
C PRO A 53 12.10 13.71 -14.12
N LEU A 54 12.02 12.45 -13.65
CA LEU A 54 12.78 11.98 -12.51
C LEU A 54 14.23 11.71 -12.95
N VAL A 55 15.12 12.66 -12.65
CA VAL A 55 16.55 12.48 -12.83
C VAL A 55 17.14 11.90 -11.54
N PHE A 56 17.38 10.59 -11.53
CA PHE A 56 18.09 9.93 -10.44
C PHE A 56 19.59 10.04 -10.68
N THR A 57 20.22 11.05 -10.09
CA THR A 57 21.68 11.09 -9.96
C THR A 57 22.09 10.01 -8.97
N SER A 58 22.70 8.93 -9.48
CA SER A 58 23.18 7.81 -8.71
C SER A 58 24.08 8.27 -7.55
N LYS A 59 23.52 8.31 -6.35
CA LYS A 59 24.27 8.19 -5.10
C LYS A 59 23.48 7.28 -4.17
N GLU A 60 24.07 6.10 -3.97
CA GLU A 60 24.01 5.27 -2.77
C GLU A 60 22.67 5.28 -2.00
N THR A 61 21.84 4.29 -2.34
CA THR A 61 21.15 3.40 -1.39
C THR A 61 20.50 4.04 -0.17
N GLU A 62 19.18 4.29 -0.22
CA GLU A 62 18.20 3.89 0.82
C GLU A 62 16.80 4.50 0.59
N GLU A 63 16.67 5.68 -0.02
CA GLU A 63 15.42 6.48 0.07
C GLU A 63 14.19 5.88 -0.63
N LEU A 64 14.35 5.23 -1.79
CA LEU A 64 13.25 4.53 -2.47
C LEU A 64 13.32 3.01 -2.33
N GLY A 65 14.43 2.46 -1.84
CA GLY A 65 14.54 1.02 -1.57
C GLY A 65 13.44 0.58 -0.59
N GLU A 66 13.27 1.33 0.50
CA GLU A 66 12.21 1.06 1.49
C GLU A 66 10.79 1.18 0.90
N VAL A 67 10.58 2.13 -0.02
CA VAL A 67 9.29 2.29 -0.71
C VAL A 67 8.95 1.03 -1.50
N PHE A 68 9.88 0.57 -2.33
CA PHE A 68 9.68 -0.60 -3.17
C PHE A 68 9.71 -1.92 -2.39
N GLU A 69 10.42 -1.98 -1.27
CA GLU A 69 10.33 -3.09 -0.31
C GLU A 69 8.91 -3.27 0.23
N GLY A 70 8.24 -2.17 0.57
CA GLY A 70 6.86 -2.18 1.01
C GLY A 70 5.90 -2.52 -0.12
N SER A 71 6.14 -1.95 -1.30
CA SER A 71 5.22 -2.03 -2.44
C SER A 71 5.36 -3.27 -3.32
N SER A 72 6.47 -4.00 -3.31
CA SER A 72 6.67 -5.19 -4.15
C SER A 72 6.30 -6.48 -3.42
N ALA A 73 5.46 -7.31 -4.03
CA ALA A 73 5.17 -8.68 -3.60
C ALA A 73 6.11 -9.72 -4.24
N GLY A 74 7.15 -9.29 -4.95
CA GLY A 74 8.05 -10.15 -5.73
C GLY A 74 7.88 -9.92 -7.23
N GLY A 75 8.60 -10.72 -8.01
CA GLY A 75 8.55 -10.69 -9.46
C GLY A 75 8.93 -12.03 -10.08
N HIS A 76 8.64 -12.20 -11.35
CA HIS A 76 9.04 -13.35 -12.15
C HIS A 76 9.56 -12.85 -13.50
N GLU A 77 10.13 -13.74 -14.32
CA GLU A 77 10.65 -13.35 -15.64
C GLU A 77 9.56 -12.75 -16.56
N GLY A 78 8.29 -13.12 -16.34
CA GLY A 78 7.16 -12.63 -17.13
C GLY A 78 6.32 -11.54 -16.46
N TYR A 79 6.37 -11.36 -15.13
CA TYR A 79 5.47 -10.44 -14.43
C TYR A 79 6.02 -9.81 -13.14
N VAL A 80 5.42 -8.66 -12.89
CA VAL A 80 5.48 -7.67 -11.83
C VAL A 80 4.46 -7.72 -10.70
N ASP A 81 4.76 -8.07 -9.44
CA ASP A 81 3.72 -8.02 -8.40
C ASP A 81 3.88 -6.90 -7.43
N MET A 82 2.83 -6.09 -7.37
CA MET A 82 2.82 -4.92 -6.55
C MET A 82 1.68 -5.00 -5.53
N ARG A 83 2.03 -4.90 -4.25
CA ARG A 83 1.10 -4.85 -3.14
C ARG A 83 0.21 -3.62 -3.27
N VAL A 84 -1.03 -3.78 -2.84
CA VAL A 84 -2.01 -2.70 -2.69
C VAL A 84 -1.86 -2.01 -1.34
N ASN A 85 -2.31 -0.77 -1.22
CA ASN A 85 -2.12 0.05 -0.02
C ASN A 85 -2.75 -0.57 1.24
N SER A 86 -3.79 -1.40 1.11
CA SER A 86 -4.41 -2.10 2.26
C SER A 86 -3.49 -3.14 2.92
N VAL A 87 -2.44 -3.59 2.23
CA VAL A 87 -1.43 -4.49 2.79
C VAL A 87 -0.35 -3.70 3.54
N THR A 88 0.04 -2.54 3.01
CA THR A 88 1.15 -1.72 3.56
C THR A 88 0.70 -0.75 4.66
N ASN A 89 -0.56 -0.30 4.64
CA ASN A 89 -1.15 0.67 5.57
C ASN A 89 -1.99 -0.02 6.66
N ARG A 90 -1.31 -0.74 7.57
CA ARG A 90 -1.93 -1.48 8.71
C ARG A 90 -1.57 -0.91 10.08
N ASP A 91 -0.57 -0.05 10.11
CA ASP A 91 0.01 0.61 11.26
C ASP A 91 -0.97 1.49 12.03
N GLY A 92 -1.82 2.26 11.34
CA GLY A 92 -2.77 3.17 11.99
C GLY A 92 -3.70 2.48 12.99
N PHE A 93 -4.24 1.30 12.65
CA PHE A 93 -5.10 0.53 13.55
C PHE A 93 -4.33 -0.07 14.73
N PHE A 94 -3.12 -0.57 14.48
CA PHE A 94 -2.25 -1.11 15.52
C PHE A 94 -1.93 -0.03 16.57
N TYR A 95 -1.49 1.16 16.13
CA TYR A 95 -1.17 2.26 17.03
C TYR A 95 -2.39 2.82 17.77
N MET A 96 -3.53 2.95 17.08
CA MET A 96 -4.78 3.36 17.74
C MET A 96 -5.17 2.38 18.84
N GLY A 97 -5.03 1.08 18.60
CA GLY A 97 -5.28 0.05 19.61
C GLY A 97 -4.33 0.15 20.81
N LEU A 98 -3.04 0.41 20.58
CA LEU A 98 -2.06 0.63 21.66
C LEU A 98 -2.40 1.86 22.52
N VAL A 99 -2.84 2.95 21.88
CA VAL A 99 -3.32 4.14 22.60
C VAL A 99 -4.54 3.81 23.45
N CYS A 100 -5.49 3.06 22.91
CA CYS A 100 -6.65 2.60 23.68
C CYS A 100 -6.27 1.67 24.84
N LEU A 101 -5.27 0.78 24.66
CA LEU A 101 -4.72 -0.05 25.73
C LEU A 101 -4.11 0.81 26.85
N LEU A 102 -3.38 1.87 26.50
CA LEU A 102 -2.81 2.79 27.48
C LEU A 102 -3.89 3.56 28.24
N ILE A 103 -4.91 4.05 27.54
CA ILE A 103 -6.07 4.71 28.16
C ILE A 103 -6.83 3.74 29.07
N TRP A 104 -7.03 2.50 28.62
CA TRP A 104 -7.69 1.46 29.41
C TRP A 104 -6.88 1.10 30.65
N TRP A 105 -5.56 0.98 30.53
CA TRP A 105 -4.67 0.75 31.66
C TRP A 105 -4.78 1.86 32.71
N ALA A 106 -4.87 3.13 32.27
CA ALA A 106 -5.10 4.24 33.19
C ALA A 106 -6.47 4.14 33.86
N PHE A 107 -7.53 3.85 33.09
CA PHE A 107 -8.88 3.67 33.63
C PHE A 107 -8.96 2.51 34.63
N ASP A 108 -8.33 1.39 34.33
CA ASP A 108 -8.21 0.23 35.22
C ASP A 108 -7.48 0.61 36.52
N SER A 109 -6.33 1.28 36.40
CA SER A 109 -5.49 1.67 37.53
C SER A 109 -6.14 2.70 38.46
N PHE A 110 -6.88 3.67 37.90
CA PHE A 110 -7.45 4.77 38.68
C PHE A 110 -8.92 4.58 39.05
N ALA A 111 -9.72 3.92 38.21
CA ALA A 111 -11.16 3.75 38.46
C ALA A 111 -11.49 2.31 38.91
N LEU A 112 -11.11 1.30 38.12
CA LEU A 112 -11.55 -0.07 38.38
C LEU A 112 -10.87 -0.69 39.61
N SER A 113 -9.64 -0.30 39.90
CA SER A 113 -8.87 -0.74 41.08
C SER A 113 -9.60 -0.48 42.41
N HIS A 114 -10.44 0.56 42.46
CA HIS A 114 -11.21 0.96 43.64
C HIS A 114 -12.58 0.26 43.75
N MET A 115 -12.99 -0.55 42.77
CA MET A 115 -14.26 -1.29 42.85
C MET A 115 -14.19 -2.44 43.86
N GLN A 116 -15.21 -2.52 44.71
CA GLN A 116 -15.33 -3.55 45.74
C GLN A 116 -15.80 -4.91 45.19
N ASN A 117 -16.58 -4.92 44.10
CA ASN A 117 -17.03 -6.16 43.48
C ASN A 117 -15.91 -6.76 42.62
N GLU A 118 -15.21 -7.75 43.19
CA GLU A 118 -14.05 -8.37 42.55
C GLU A 118 -14.38 -9.08 41.24
N LEU A 119 -15.49 -9.83 41.17
CA LEU A 119 -15.89 -10.53 39.95
C LEU A 119 -16.17 -9.54 38.83
N PHE A 120 -16.92 -8.47 39.13
CA PHE A 120 -17.25 -7.44 38.15
C PHE A 120 -16.02 -6.67 37.69
N ARG A 121 -15.09 -6.36 38.62
CA ARG A 121 -13.79 -5.77 38.30
C ARG A 121 -13.00 -6.64 37.33
N GLN A 122 -12.82 -7.93 37.64
CA GLN A 122 -12.05 -8.84 36.80
C GLN A 122 -12.66 -8.98 35.40
N VAL A 123 -13.98 -9.09 35.29
CA VAL A 123 -14.69 -9.16 33.99
C VAL A 123 -14.45 -7.90 33.18
N LEU A 124 -14.60 -6.71 33.77
CA LEU A 124 -14.38 -5.45 33.07
C LEU A 124 -12.92 -5.29 32.67
N THR A 125 -11.98 -5.44 33.60
CA THR A 125 -10.54 -5.31 33.37
C THR A 125 -10.09 -6.23 32.23
N ASN A 126 -10.37 -7.53 32.33
CA ASN A 126 -9.98 -8.51 31.32
C ASN A 126 -10.73 -8.31 29.99
N GLY A 127 -12.01 -7.94 30.05
CA GLY A 127 -12.82 -7.66 28.87
C GLY A 127 -12.29 -6.48 28.07
N GLY A 128 -11.92 -5.39 28.73
CA GLY A 128 -11.34 -4.22 28.08
C GLY A 128 -9.95 -4.49 27.52
N TYR A 129 -9.05 -5.13 28.28
CA TYR A 129 -7.74 -5.54 27.76
C TYR A 129 -7.89 -6.49 26.56
N GLY A 130 -8.77 -7.48 26.65
CA GLY A 130 -9.06 -8.40 25.55
C GLY A 130 -9.56 -7.69 24.30
N LEU A 131 -10.52 -6.76 24.45
CA LEU A 131 -11.05 -5.98 23.34
C LEU A 131 -9.97 -5.14 22.67
N PHE A 132 -9.20 -4.36 23.43
CA PHE A 132 -8.18 -3.48 22.86
C PHE A 132 -6.96 -4.24 22.34
N PHE A 133 -6.65 -5.40 22.91
CA PHE A 133 -5.66 -6.33 22.35
C PHE A 133 -6.11 -6.83 20.98
N VAL A 134 -7.36 -7.29 20.85
CA VAL A 134 -7.92 -7.73 19.56
C VAL A 134 -7.95 -6.58 18.53
N LEU A 135 -8.28 -5.36 18.94
CA LEU A 135 -8.26 -4.20 18.06
C LEU A 135 -6.84 -3.85 17.58
N SER A 136 -5.84 -3.94 18.46
CA SER A 136 -4.44 -3.65 18.14
C SER A 136 -3.86 -4.73 17.23
N PHE A 137 -3.91 -5.99 17.67
CA PHE A 137 -3.19 -7.11 17.05
C PHE A 137 -4.01 -7.83 15.98
N GLY A 138 -5.34 -7.84 16.07
CA GLY A 138 -6.20 -8.52 15.09
C GLY A 138 -6.02 -7.97 13.66
N THR A 139 -5.60 -6.72 13.52
CA THR A 139 -5.31 -6.13 12.22
C THR A 139 -4.04 -6.69 11.55
N LEU A 140 -3.08 -7.18 12.32
CA LEU A 140 -1.88 -7.84 11.80
C LEU A 140 -2.23 -9.16 11.11
N PHE A 141 -3.29 -9.84 11.58
CA PHE A 141 -3.75 -11.13 11.07
C PHE A 141 -4.82 -11.01 9.97
N ARG A 142 -5.17 -9.79 9.53
CA ARG A 142 -6.08 -9.64 8.39
C ARG A 142 -5.47 -10.31 7.16
N PRO A 143 -6.29 -11.04 6.36
CA PRO A 143 -5.82 -11.63 5.12
C PRO A 143 -5.04 -10.63 4.28
N LEU A 144 -3.87 -11.02 3.77
CA LEU A 144 -3.16 -10.22 2.79
C LEU A 144 -3.98 -10.23 1.49
N ALA A 145 -4.32 -9.04 1.01
CA ALA A 145 -4.99 -8.92 -0.28
C ALA A 145 -4.02 -9.33 -1.39
N THR A 146 -4.57 -9.92 -2.45
CA THR A 146 -3.81 -10.24 -3.66
C THR A 146 -3.12 -8.99 -4.21
N PRO A 147 -1.86 -9.09 -4.68
CA PRO A 147 -1.18 -7.97 -5.34
C PRO A 147 -1.88 -7.60 -6.65
N VAL A 148 -1.41 -6.54 -7.31
CA VAL A 148 -1.69 -6.29 -8.73
C VAL A 148 -0.53 -6.87 -9.54
N ARG A 149 -0.87 -7.71 -10.52
CA ARG A 149 0.10 -8.35 -11.41
C ARG A 149 0.22 -7.56 -12.69
N PHE A 150 1.40 -7.03 -12.96
CA PHE A 150 1.77 -6.41 -14.23
C PHE A 150 2.50 -7.43 -15.09
N HIS A 151 1.82 -8.02 -16.07
CA HIS A 151 2.36 -9.10 -16.88
C HIS A 151 2.97 -8.58 -18.19
N LYS A 152 4.31 -8.52 -18.23
CA LYS A 152 5.07 -7.91 -19.34
C LYS A 152 4.89 -8.67 -20.65
N GLN A 153 4.92 -10.00 -20.64
CA GLN A 153 4.86 -10.79 -21.88
C GLN A 153 3.49 -10.67 -22.56
N ASN A 154 2.42 -10.88 -21.78
CA ASN A 154 1.03 -10.73 -22.25
C ASN A 154 0.59 -9.27 -22.44
N GLN A 155 1.33 -8.27 -21.94
CA GLN A 155 0.90 -6.85 -21.88
C GLN A 155 -0.46 -6.67 -21.19
N GLU A 156 -0.64 -7.36 -20.06
CA GLU A 156 -1.89 -7.38 -19.30
C GLU A 156 -1.66 -7.09 -17.82
N VAL A 157 -2.66 -6.50 -17.18
CA VAL A 157 -2.71 -6.24 -15.75
C VAL A 157 -3.83 -7.07 -15.15
N TYR A 158 -3.50 -7.96 -14.22
CA TYR A 158 -4.48 -8.75 -13.49
C TYR A 158 -4.72 -8.15 -12.12
N VAL A 159 -5.99 -8.12 -11.71
CA VAL A 159 -6.41 -7.62 -10.40
C VAL A 159 -7.52 -8.49 -9.85
N TRP A 160 -7.37 -8.96 -8.61
CA TRP A 160 -8.47 -9.54 -7.84
C TRP A 160 -8.89 -8.57 -6.75
N HIS A 161 -10.10 -8.02 -6.86
CA HIS A 161 -10.61 -7.02 -5.93
C HIS A 161 -12.07 -7.27 -5.58
N LYS A 162 -12.38 -7.42 -4.28
CA LYS A 162 -13.74 -7.63 -3.77
C LYS A 162 -14.51 -8.75 -4.51
N LYS A 163 -13.83 -9.85 -4.80
CA LYS A 163 -14.35 -11.02 -5.55
C LYS A 163 -14.64 -10.77 -7.04
N VAL A 164 -14.13 -9.69 -7.61
CA VAL A 164 -14.15 -9.40 -9.04
C VAL A 164 -12.74 -9.57 -9.59
N LEU A 165 -12.63 -10.36 -10.67
CA LEU A 165 -11.39 -10.57 -11.40
C LEU A 165 -11.37 -9.65 -12.61
N TYR A 166 -10.34 -8.81 -12.69
CA TYR A 166 -10.09 -7.94 -13.83
C TYR A 166 -8.90 -8.44 -14.62
N ARG A 167 -9.04 -8.44 -15.94
CA ARG A 167 -7.98 -8.66 -16.92
C ARG A 167 -7.95 -7.45 -17.85
N ILE A 168 -7.00 -6.56 -17.59
CA ILE A 168 -6.94 -5.22 -18.19
C ILE A 168 -5.75 -5.19 -19.16
N PRO A 169 -5.95 -4.99 -20.48
CA PRO A 169 -4.85 -4.70 -21.40
C PRO A 169 -4.06 -3.48 -20.93
N TRP A 170 -2.73 -3.51 -21.04
CA TRP A 170 -1.85 -2.44 -20.52
C TRP A 170 -2.14 -1.06 -21.14
N ASP A 171 -2.48 -1.03 -22.42
CA ASP A 171 -2.87 0.17 -23.18
C ASP A 171 -4.23 0.74 -22.75
N GLU A 172 -5.12 -0.12 -22.24
CA GLU A 172 -6.43 0.27 -21.70
C GLU A 172 -6.42 0.49 -20.17
N CYS A 173 -5.25 0.32 -19.54
CA CYS A 173 -5.07 0.56 -18.12
C CYS A 173 -5.26 2.05 -17.80
N GLU A 174 -5.80 2.36 -16.63
CA GLU A 174 -6.04 3.74 -16.21
C GLU A 174 -5.44 3.95 -14.83
N ILE A 175 -4.38 4.75 -14.75
CA ILE A 175 -3.63 5.00 -13.53
C ILE A 175 -3.50 6.51 -13.35
N SER A 176 -3.78 7.00 -12.14
CA SER A 176 -3.58 8.42 -11.81
C SER A 176 -3.15 8.64 -10.37
N ILE A 177 -2.46 9.76 -10.14
CA ILE A 177 -2.16 10.23 -8.78
C ILE A 177 -3.23 11.23 -8.37
N CYS A 178 -3.94 10.92 -7.30
CA CYS A 178 -5.04 11.71 -6.76
C CYS A 178 -4.61 12.48 -5.52
N VAL A 179 -5.14 13.69 -5.36
CA VAL A 179 -5.01 14.44 -4.11
C VAL A 179 -5.98 13.87 -3.08
N ALA A 180 -5.44 13.35 -1.99
CA ALA A 180 -6.19 12.78 -0.87
C ALA A 180 -5.96 13.62 0.38
N LYS A 181 -6.90 14.53 0.67
CA LYS A 181 -6.85 15.35 1.87
C LYS A 181 -7.17 14.51 3.10
N GLN A 182 -6.27 14.50 4.08
CA GLN A 182 -6.49 13.84 5.36
C GLN A 182 -6.57 14.89 6.48
N ASN A 183 -7.47 14.69 7.43
CA ASN A 183 -7.58 15.56 8.60
C ASN A 183 -6.57 15.11 9.67
N GLU A 184 -5.67 15.99 10.08
CA GLU A 184 -4.70 15.75 11.16
C GLU A 184 -5.12 16.37 12.50
N GLY A 185 -6.42 16.60 12.69
CA GLY A 185 -6.96 17.21 13.91
C GLY A 185 -6.64 18.70 13.98
N TYR A 186 -5.98 19.14 15.05
CA TYR A 186 -5.70 20.57 15.30
C TYR A 186 -4.81 21.24 14.23
N ARG A 187 -4.04 20.46 13.45
CA ARG A 187 -3.22 20.97 12.34
C ARG A 187 -4.03 21.25 11.06
N GLY A 188 -5.32 20.93 11.07
CA GLY A 188 -6.21 21.05 9.93
C GLY A 188 -6.01 19.93 8.91
N SER A 189 -6.44 20.17 7.68
CA SER A 189 -6.25 19.21 6.59
C SER A 189 -4.84 19.29 6.01
N GLN A 190 -4.18 18.13 5.90
CA GLN A 190 -2.92 17.95 5.20
C GLN A 190 -3.17 17.29 3.83
N ASP A 191 -2.37 17.70 2.85
CA ASP A 191 -2.42 17.10 1.53
C ASP A 191 -1.65 15.76 1.53
N GLY A 192 -2.36 14.69 1.22
CA GLY A 192 -1.82 13.39 0.86
C GLY A 192 -1.96 13.11 -0.63
N TYR A 193 -1.25 12.10 -1.11
CA TYR A 193 -1.26 11.67 -2.50
C TYR A 193 -1.57 10.17 -2.56
N GLN A 194 -2.44 9.76 -3.48
CA GLN A 194 -2.83 8.37 -3.68
C GLN A 194 -2.64 7.96 -5.13
N LEU A 195 -1.86 6.90 -5.36
CA LEU A 195 -1.71 6.28 -6.66
C LEU A 195 -2.86 5.28 -6.82
N ASN A 196 -3.77 5.56 -7.73
CA ASN A 196 -4.94 4.73 -7.96
C ASN A 196 -4.84 4.05 -9.32
N LEU A 197 -5.11 2.75 -9.32
CA LEU A 197 -5.49 2.00 -10.51
C LEU A 197 -7.03 2.03 -10.61
N TRP A 198 -7.55 2.59 -11.68
CA TRP A 198 -8.99 2.67 -11.92
C TRP A 198 -9.48 1.41 -12.63
N LEU A 199 -10.17 0.55 -11.89
CA LEU A 199 -10.66 -0.72 -12.40
C LEU A 199 -11.88 -0.47 -13.29
N ASN A 200 -11.66 -0.49 -14.60
CA ASN A 200 -12.70 -0.31 -15.59
C ASN A 200 -13.63 -1.55 -15.61
N PRO A 201 -14.95 -1.38 -15.42
CA PRO A 201 -15.89 -2.49 -15.36
C PRO A 201 -15.94 -3.35 -16.63
N LYS A 202 -15.55 -2.79 -17.79
CA LYS A 202 -15.50 -3.53 -19.07
C LYS A 202 -14.50 -4.70 -19.06
N HIS A 203 -13.53 -4.68 -18.14
CA HIS A 203 -12.48 -5.69 -18.00
C HIS A 203 -12.77 -6.72 -16.90
N ALA A 204 -13.94 -6.66 -16.27
CA ALA A 204 -14.37 -7.67 -15.32
C ALA A 204 -14.66 -8.97 -16.06
N VAL A 205 -13.99 -10.06 -15.68
CA VAL A 205 -14.05 -11.34 -16.38
C VAL A 205 -15.15 -12.23 -15.80
N ASN A 206 -15.32 -12.21 -14.48
CA ASN A 206 -16.21 -13.13 -13.77
C ASN A 206 -17.59 -12.54 -13.42
N GLN A 207 -17.82 -11.25 -13.70
CA GLN A 207 -19.06 -10.54 -13.41
C GLN A 207 -19.33 -9.50 -14.50
N ASP A 208 -20.58 -9.34 -14.91
CA ASP A 208 -20.99 -8.23 -15.77
C ASP A 208 -21.22 -6.98 -14.92
N LEU A 209 -20.33 -6.00 -15.07
CA LEU A 209 -20.38 -4.72 -14.39
C LEU A 209 -20.59 -3.57 -15.39
N THR A 210 -21.07 -3.87 -16.60
CA THR A 210 -21.26 -2.89 -17.66
C THR A 210 -22.14 -1.72 -17.20
N GLY A 211 -21.71 -0.50 -17.54
CA GLY A 211 -22.42 0.73 -17.18
C GLY A 211 -22.17 1.24 -15.75
N GLN A 212 -21.42 0.49 -14.92
CA GLN A 212 -20.96 1.00 -13.63
C GLN A 212 -19.79 1.98 -13.83
N LYS A 213 -19.54 2.80 -12.80
CA LYS A 213 -18.32 3.61 -12.71
C LYS A 213 -17.12 2.75 -12.35
N HIS A 214 -15.92 3.22 -12.67
CA HIS A 214 -14.68 2.54 -12.30
C HIS A 214 -14.54 2.39 -10.80
N VAL A 215 -13.87 1.33 -10.37
CA VAL A 215 -13.58 1.11 -8.94
C VAL A 215 -12.15 1.55 -8.65
N PRO A 216 -11.91 2.48 -7.71
CA PRO A 216 -10.55 2.89 -7.35
C PRO A 216 -9.88 1.78 -6.54
N LEU A 217 -8.72 1.32 -7.02
CA LEU A 217 -7.80 0.51 -6.25
C LEU A 217 -6.60 1.36 -5.86
N ASN A 218 -6.51 1.70 -4.56
CA ASN A 218 -5.37 2.43 -4.02
C ASN A 218 -4.14 1.51 -3.95
N MET A 219 -3.18 1.78 -4.82
CA MET A 219 -1.92 1.06 -4.93
C MET A 219 -0.92 1.54 -3.88
N MET A 220 -0.82 2.85 -3.69
CA MET A 220 0.09 3.46 -2.75
C MET A 220 -0.47 4.78 -2.24
N HIS A 221 -0.39 5.00 -0.92
CA HIS A 221 -0.66 6.29 -0.30
C HIS A 221 0.63 6.82 0.31
N ASN A 222 0.97 8.08 0.01
CA ASN A 222 1.96 8.80 0.76
C ASN A 222 1.45 10.18 1.22
N MET A 223 1.76 10.53 2.45
CA MET A 223 1.51 11.87 2.98
C MET A 223 2.69 12.78 2.65
N ASN A 224 2.44 14.06 2.43
CA ASN A 224 3.46 15.11 2.22
C ASN A 224 4.25 15.05 0.90
N TYR A 225 4.58 13.87 0.37
CA TYR A 225 5.45 13.72 -0.80
C TYR A 225 4.78 12.93 -1.91
N HIS A 226 4.77 13.49 -3.12
CA HIS A 226 4.27 12.86 -4.34
C HIS A 226 5.29 11.94 -5.01
N ILE A 227 6.59 12.16 -4.76
CA ILE A 227 7.69 11.49 -5.47
C ILE A 227 7.66 9.97 -5.38
N PRO A 228 7.37 9.35 -4.23
CA PRO A 228 7.30 7.89 -4.18
C PRO A 228 6.22 7.29 -5.09
N LEU A 229 5.15 8.04 -5.38
CA LEU A 229 4.09 7.60 -6.29
C LEU A 229 4.54 7.71 -7.75
N TYR A 230 5.24 8.78 -8.12
CA TYR A 230 5.83 8.90 -9.45
C TYR A 230 6.95 7.88 -9.68
N ALA A 231 7.75 7.58 -8.65
CA ALA A 231 8.76 6.55 -8.71
C ALA A 231 8.13 5.16 -8.93
N TYR A 232 7.09 4.82 -8.15
CA TYR A 232 6.30 3.61 -8.35
C TYR A 232 5.80 3.51 -9.79
N TRP A 233 5.16 4.58 -10.28
CA TRP A 233 4.64 4.64 -11.64
C TRP A 233 5.73 4.40 -12.68
N GLU A 234 6.82 5.16 -12.62
CA GLU A 234 7.92 5.04 -13.59
C GLU A 234 8.51 3.63 -13.59
N TYR A 235 8.61 2.99 -12.42
CA TYR A 235 9.07 1.61 -12.34
C TYR A 235 8.15 0.66 -13.11
N VAL A 236 6.84 0.68 -12.83
CA VAL A 236 5.86 -0.19 -13.49
C VAL A 236 5.80 0.10 -14.99
N ARG A 237 5.78 1.38 -15.36
CA ARG A 237 5.78 1.85 -16.75
C ARG A 237 6.96 1.27 -17.51
N ARG A 238 8.19 1.48 -17.01
CA ARG A 238 9.42 0.98 -17.66
C ARG A 238 9.45 -0.53 -17.72
N TYR A 239 9.01 -1.20 -16.66
CA TYR A 239 8.90 -2.66 -16.64
C TYR A 239 8.00 -3.17 -17.77
N MET A 240 6.78 -2.61 -17.89
CA MET A 240 5.81 -3.00 -18.91
C MET A 240 6.26 -2.63 -20.33
N THR A 241 6.91 -1.49 -20.51
CA THR A 241 7.40 -1.05 -21.83
C THR A 241 8.77 -1.63 -22.21
N GLY A 242 9.44 -2.34 -21.31
CA GLY A 242 10.78 -2.89 -21.53
C GLY A 242 11.90 -1.84 -21.54
N GLU A 243 11.66 -0.66 -20.98
CA GLU A 243 12.71 0.33 -20.71
C GLU A 243 13.54 -0.10 -19.48
N GLU A 244 14.79 0.37 -19.39
CA GLU A 244 15.66 0.04 -18.25
C GLU A 244 15.05 0.55 -16.93
N PRO A 245 14.97 -0.31 -15.89
CA PRO A 245 14.39 0.08 -14.61
C PRO A 245 15.23 1.18 -13.96
N LEU A 246 14.55 2.08 -13.27
CA LEU A 246 15.16 3.30 -12.74
C LEU A 246 16.34 3.06 -11.79
N TYR A 247 16.37 1.95 -11.04
CA TYR A 247 17.45 1.62 -10.09
C TYR A 247 17.26 0.28 -9.33
N VAL A 248 16.10 -0.38 -9.35
CA VAL A 248 15.85 -1.65 -8.64
C VAL A 248 15.53 -2.76 -9.62
N GLU A 249 16.31 -3.84 -9.58
CA GLU A 249 15.85 -5.13 -10.05
C GLU A 249 14.97 -5.76 -8.97
N MET A 250 13.71 -6.04 -9.29
CA MET A 250 12.84 -6.74 -8.35
C MET A 250 13.29 -8.18 -8.17
N SER A 251 13.49 -8.56 -6.91
CA SER A 251 13.76 -9.92 -6.50
C SER A 251 12.64 -10.85 -6.94
N LYS A 252 13.00 -12.08 -7.34
CA LYS A 252 12.01 -13.11 -7.63
C LYS A 252 11.17 -13.46 -6.39
N GLU A 253 11.78 -13.37 -5.21
CA GLU A 253 11.11 -13.64 -3.94
C GLU A 253 10.52 -12.37 -3.32
N PRO A 254 9.33 -12.46 -2.68
CA PRO A 254 8.77 -11.37 -1.89
C PRO A 254 9.73 -10.97 -0.79
N ARG A 255 10.02 -9.67 -0.68
CA ARG A 255 10.77 -9.16 0.47
C ARG A 255 9.85 -9.16 1.70
N VAL A 256 10.07 -10.14 2.58
CA VAL A 256 9.45 -10.26 3.90
C VAL A 256 10.53 -10.20 4.99
N PRO A 257 10.22 -9.73 6.21
CA PRO A 257 11.17 -9.82 7.32
C PRO A 257 11.60 -11.26 7.51
N GLY A 258 12.90 -11.51 7.47
CA GLY A 258 13.47 -12.84 7.54
C GLY A 258 14.81 -12.85 8.26
N PHE A 259 15.30 -14.04 8.54
CA PHE A 259 16.63 -14.23 9.10
C PHE A 259 17.67 -14.13 7.98
N ASN A 260 18.51 -13.09 8.01
CA ASN A 260 19.57 -12.93 7.03
C ASN A 260 20.69 -13.95 7.34
N THR A 261 20.77 -14.99 6.51
CA THR A 261 21.73 -16.09 6.67
C THR A 261 23.16 -15.68 6.34
N GLU A 262 23.35 -14.70 5.46
CA GLU A 262 24.67 -14.15 5.10
C GLU A 262 25.26 -13.37 6.27
N MET A 263 24.48 -12.43 6.82
CA MET A 263 24.86 -11.68 8.03
C MET A 263 25.08 -12.62 9.23
N ALA A 264 24.28 -13.68 9.34
CA ALA A 264 24.44 -14.67 10.40
C ALA A 264 25.75 -15.48 10.29
N ARG A 265 26.25 -15.70 9.07
CA ARG A 265 27.57 -16.33 8.85
C ARG A 265 28.71 -15.41 9.27
N GLU A 266 28.59 -14.11 9.03
CA GLU A 266 29.62 -13.11 9.38
C GLU A 266 29.68 -12.83 10.90
N VAL A 267 28.53 -12.66 11.54
CA VAL A 267 28.43 -12.24 12.95
C VAL A 267 28.35 -13.44 13.91
N GLY A 268 28.08 -14.63 13.39
CA GLY A 268 27.88 -15.88 14.12
C GLY A 268 26.41 -16.14 14.46
N TYR A 269 25.94 -17.36 14.19
CA TYR A 269 24.52 -17.75 14.29
C TYR A 269 23.88 -17.47 15.66
N LEU A 270 24.57 -17.79 16.76
CA LEU A 270 24.03 -17.53 18.12
C LEU A 270 23.80 -16.03 18.37
N ARG A 271 24.75 -15.20 17.93
CA ARG A 271 24.66 -13.74 18.07
C ARG A 271 23.57 -13.17 17.17
N ALA A 272 23.45 -13.68 15.94
CA ALA A 272 22.39 -13.29 15.02
C ALA A 272 20.99 -13.68 15.53
N ILE A 273 20.83 -14.86 16.14
CA ILE A 273 19.56 -15.28 16.78
C ILE A 273 19.21 -14.35 17.94
N PHE A 274 20.18 -14.03 18.81
CA PHE A 274 19.95 -13.11 19.92
C PHE A 274 19.53 -11.71 19.44
N LEU A 275 20.21 -11.19 18.40
CA LEU A 275 19.84 -9.94 17.75
C LEU A 275 18.44 -9.99 17.16
N LEU A 276 18.05 -11.10 16.52
CA LEU A 276 16.70 -11.28 15.98
C LEU A 276 15.64 -11.20 17.10
N ILE A 277 15.85 -11.91 18.22
CA ILE A 277 14.92 -11.93 19.35
C ILE A 277 14.71 -10.52 19.94
N ILE A 278 15.78 -9.72 20.05
CA ILE A 278 15.69 -8.33 20.53
C ILE A 278 15.07 -7.41 19.49
N ALA A 279 15.44 -7.57 18.21
CA ALA A 279 14.95 -6.74 17.12
C ALA A 279 13.45 -6.98 16.85
N TRP A 280 12.91 -8.14 17.22
CA TRP A 280 11.53 -8.49 16.89
C TRP A 280 10.49 -7.61 17.60
N PRO A 281 10.50 -7.44 18.95
CA PRO A 281 9.61 -6.49 19.62
C PRO A 281 9.77 -5.06 19.10
N ILE A 282 11.00 -4.64 18.80
CA ILE A 282 11.29 -3.30 18.24
C ILE A 282 10.63 -3.16 16.87
N THR A 283 10.80 -4.15 15.99
CA THR A 283 10.21 -4.14 14.64
C THR A 283 8.69 -4.15 14.70
N LEU A 284 8.08 -4.90 15.62
CA LEU A 284 6.65 -4.88 15.86
C LEU A 284 6.14 -3.50 16.29
N LEU A 285 6.88 -2.80 17.15
CA LEU A 285 6.50 -1.47 17.63
C LEU A 285 6.72 -0.37 16.57
N PHE A 286 7.79 -0.42 15.79
CA PHE A 286 8.14 0.67 14.86
C PHE A 286 7.75 0.41 13.40
N LYS A 287 7.60 -0.85 12.99
CA LYS A 287 7.23 -1.27 11.62
C LYS A 287 6.20 -2.44 11.67
N PRO A 288 5.03 -2.26 12.32
CA PRO A 288 4.02 -3.33 12.48
C PRO A 288 3.51 -3.87 11.13
N ASN A 289 3.46 -3.03 10.10
CA ASN A 289 3.09 -3.43 8.74
C ASN A 289 4.05 -4.45 8.14
N LYS A 290 5.37 -4.36 8.41
CA LYS A 290 6.34 -5.37 7.99
C LYS A 290 6.07 -6.71 8.67
N ILE A 291 5.72 -6.71 9.96
CA ILE A 291 5.33 -7.92 10.68
C ILE A 291 4.02 -8.51 10.15
N ALA A 292 3.07 -7.67 9.76
CA ALA A 292 1.79 -8.12 9.19
C ALA A 292 1.96 -8.94 7.90
N LEU A 293 3.06 -8.77 7.16
CA LEU A 293 3.38 -9.58 5.97
C LEU A 293 3.63 -11.06 6.30
N LEU A 294 3.88 -11.39 7.57
CA LEU A 294 4.14 -12.75 8.03
C LEU A 294 2.87 -13.50 8.42
N THR A 295 1.70 -12.88 8.29
CA THR A 295 0.42 -13.54 8.56
C THR A 295 0.28 -14.81 7.71
N PRO A 296 -0.20 -15.93 8.27
CA PRO A 296 -0.49 -17.13 7.48
C PRO A 296 -1.74 -16.96 6.60
N PHE A 297 -2.55 -15.94 6.86
CA PHE A 297 -3.80 -15.68 6.15
C PHE A 297 -3.54 -14.85 4.90
N LYS A 298 -3.61 -15.49 3.75
CA LYS A 298 -3.19 -14.95 2.46
C LYS A 298 -4.29 -15.20 1.44
N GLU A 299 -4.79 -14.15 0.79
CA GLU A 299 -5.71 -14.34 -0.32
C GLU A 299 -4.97 -14.98 -1.50
N LYS A 300 -5.64 -15.92 -2.16
CA LYS A 300 -5.09 -16.64 -3.30
C LYS A 300 -5.68 -16.10 -4.58
N TRP A 301 -4.96 -16.28 -5.67
CA TRP A 301 -5.53 -15.93 -6.96
C TRP A 301 -6.58 -16.93 -7.38
N PRO A 302 -7.59 -16.46 -8.14
CA PRO A 302 -8.42 -17.34 -8.92
C PRO A 302 -7.57 -18.21 -9.87
N LYS A 303 -8.06 -19.42 -10.16
CA LYS A 303 -7.34 -20.41 -10.98
C LYS A 303 -7.06 -19.89 -12.38
N GLU A 304 -7.96 -19.08 -12.91
CA GLU A 304 -7.93 -18.44 -14.21
C GLU A 304 -6.62 -17.66 -14.41
N VAL A 305 -6.13 -16.98 -13.37
CA VAL A 305 -4.88 -16.22 -13.46
C VAL A 305 -3.67 -17.13 -13.55
N HIS A 306 -3.69 -18.29 -12.89
CA HIS A 306 -2.63 -19.29 -13.06
C HIS A 306 -2.63 -19.88 -14.47
N GLU A 307 -3.81 -20.09 -15.05
CA GLU A 307 -3.95 -20.59 -16.43
C GLU A 307 -3.45 -19.55 -17.45
N TRP A 308 -3.80 -18.27 -17.30
CA TRP A 308 -3.36 -17.21 -18.22
C TRP A 308 -1.87 -16.92 -18.15
N THR A 309 -1.27 -17.10 -16.97
CA THR A 309 0.16 -16.84 -16.76
C THR A 309 1.03 -18.08 -16.94
N GLY A 310 0.43 -19.27 -17.06
CA GLY A 310 1.16 -20.53 -17.12
C GLY A 310 1.89 -20.92 -15.83
N GLU A 311 1.74 -20.12 -14.76
CA GLU A 311 2.45 -20.30 -13.50
C GLU A 311 1.48 -20.28 -12.31
N ARG A 312 1.60 -21.30 -11.46
CA ARG A 312 0.88 -21.34 -10.18
C ARG A 312 1.65 -20.54 -9.14
N CYS A 313 1.36 -19.24 -9.07
CA CYS A 313 1.91 -18.36 -8.04
C CYS A 313 0.83 -17.91 -7.06
N ASP A 314 0.81 -18.59 -5.92
CA ASP A 314 0.20 -18.10 -4.67
C ASP A 314 1.29 -17.29 -3.92
N TRP A 315 1.66 -16.14 -4.46
CA TRP A 315 2.63 -15.19 -3.88
C TRP A 315 2.20 -14.67 -2.51
N HIS A 316 2.69 -15.34 -1.48
CA HIS A 316 2.90 -14.78 -0.17
C HIS A 316 3.82 -15.66 0.65
#